data_AF-A0A6M0GER1-F1
#
_entry.id   AF-A0A6M0GER1-F1
#
_cell.length_a   1.000
_cell.length_b   1.000
_cell.length_c   1.000
_cell.angle_alpha   90.00
_cell.angle_beta   90.00
_cell.angle_gamma   90.00
#
_symmetry.space_group_name_H-M   'P 1'
#
loop_
_entity.id
_entity.type
_entity.pdbx_description
1 polymer ?
#
loop_
_entity_poly.entity_id
_entity_poly.type
_entity_poly.pdbx_seq_one_letter_code
_entity_poly.pdbx_strand_id
1 'polypeptide(L)'
;LIAISNIEGWISPRLGCRLETANGKLEVYRPDGQRMETYVETSKRAQQESQRAEQESKERRDAIPRLLALGLSVEQVAQALNLSVEEVKHRQ
;
A
#
# COMPACT_ATOMS: atom_id res chain seq x y z
N LEU A 1 14.95 -27.96 -22.64
CA LEU A 1 15.14 -26.54 -22.25
C LEU A 1 15.45 -25.75 -23.50
N ILE A 2 14.68 -24.72 -23.83
CA ILE A 2 15.06 -23.80 -24.91
C ILE A 2 16.00 -22.79 -24.27
N ALA A 3 17.26 -22.76 -24.71
CA ALA A 3 18.21 -21.75 -24.28
C ALA A 3 17.85 -20.42 -24.96
N ILE A 4 17.58 -19.39 -24.17
CA ILE A 4 17.31 -18.04 -24.68
C ILE A 4 18.67 -17.34 -24.80
N SER A 5 19.21 -17.29 -26.02
CA SER A 5 20.53 -16.68 -26.29
C SER A 5 20.51 -15.15 -26.23
N ASN A 6 19.33 -14.54 -26.40
CA ASN A 6 19.13 -13.10 -26.30
C ASN A 6 17.71 -12.83 -25.76
N ILE A 7 17.62 -12.16 -24.61
CA ILE A 7 16.36 -11.89 -23.92
C ILE A 7 15.74 -10.55 -24.34
N GLU A 8 16.50 -9.70 -25.05
CA GLU A 8 16.04 -8.41 -25.57
C GLU A 8 14.92 -8.59 -26.60
N GLY A 9 13.70 -8.22 -26.24
CA GLY A 9 12.53 -8.29 -27.11
C GLY A 9 12.00 -9.71 -27.34
N TRP A 10 12.38 -10.68 -26.51
CA TRP A 10 11.99 -12.08 -26.71
C TRP A 10 10.52 -12.30 -26.36
N ILE A 11 9.73 -12.82 -27.29
CA ILE A 11 8.31 -13.12 -27.08
C ILE A 11 8.14 -14.60 -26.75
N SER A 12 7.53 -14.90 -25.60
CA SER A 12 7.23 -16.27 -25.17
C SER A 12 6.23 -16.95 -26.11
N PRO A 13 6.60 -18.06 -26.79
CA PRO A 13 5.70 -18.73 -27.73
C PRO A 13 4.45 -19.33 -27.08
N ARG A 14 4.50 -19.61 -25.77
CA ARG A 14 3.39 -20.23 -25.03
C ARG A 14 2.53 -19.23 -24.25
N LEU A 15 3.10 -18.07 -23.91
CA LEU A 15 2.44 -17.07 -23.06
C LEU A 15 2.13 -15.75 -23.81
N GLY A 16 2.79 -15.49 -24.94
CA GLY A 16 2.67 -14.22 -25.68
C GLY A 16 3.30 -13.01 -24.98
N CYS A 17 3.88 -13.17 -23.79
CA CYS A 17 4.56 -12.11 -23.07
C CYS A 17 5.93 -11.80 -23.69
N ARG A 18 6.30 -10.53 -23.74
CA ARG A 18 7.63 -10.07 -24.19
C ARG A 18 8.55 -9.87 -22.99
N LEU A 19 9.76 -10.41 -23.05
CA LEU A 19 10.83 -10.21 -22.08
C LEU A 19 11.80 -9.17 -22.64
N GLU A 20 12.29 -8.28 -21.79
CA GLU A 20 13.31 -7.28 -22.12
C GLU A 20 14.25 -7.11 -20.92
N THR A 21 15.51 -6.74 -21.11
CA THR A 21 16.44 -6.44 -20.02
C THR A 21 16.86 -4.98 -20.08
N ALA A 22 16.16 -4.11 -19.36
CA ALA A 22 16.57 -2.72 -19.19
C ALA A 22 17.40 -2.55 -17.92
N ASN A 23 18.56 -1.87 -18.03
CA ASN A 23 19.41 -1.51 -16.89
C ASN A 23 19.80 -2.70 -15.98
N GLY A 24 20.01 -3.89 -16.57
CA GLY A 24 20.37 -5.11 -15.83
C GLY A 24 19.23 -5.74 -15.05
N LYS A 25 17.97 -5.33 -15.29
CA LYS A 25 16.77 -5.94 -14.71
C LYS A 25 15.90 -6.54 -15.80
N LEU A 26 15.37 -7.74 -15.53
CA LEU A 26 14.41 -8.38 -16.39
C LEU A 26 13.05 -7.68 -16.25
N GLU A 27 12.54 -7.15 -17.36
CA GLU A 27 11.20 -6.62 -17.50
C GLU A 27 10.35 -7.60 -18.30
N VAL A 28 9.11 -7.82 -17.83
CA VAL A 28 8.14 -8.69 -18.50
C VAL A 28 6.98 -7.83 -18.94
N TYR A 29 6.64 -7.86 -20.22
CA TYR A 29 5.51 -7.19 -20.82
C TYR A 29 4.46 -8.22 -21.20
N ARG A 30 3.21 -7.94 -20.87
CA ARG A 30 2.06 -8.75 -21.23
C ARG A 30 1.76 -8.64 -22.74
N PRO A 31 0.93 -9.54 -23.30
CA PRO A 31 0.54 -9.49 -24.71
C PRO A 31 -0.18 -8.20 -25.13
N ASP A 32 -0.78 -7.46 -24.19
CA ASP A 32 -1.41 -6.15 -24.39
C ASP A 32 -0.40 -4.98 -24.35
N GLY A 33 0.90 -5.28 -24.20
CA GLY A 33 1.97 -4.28 -24.18
C GLY A 33 2.16 -3.61 -22.82
N GLN A 34 1.35 -3.94 -21.80
CA GLN A 34 1.55 -3.44 -20.44
C GLN A 34 2.72 -4.15 -19.77
N ARG A 35 3.62 -3.38 -19.16
CA ARG A 35 4.69 -3.92 -18.30
C ARG A 35 4.04 -4.55 -17.07
N MET A 36 4.40 -5.80 -16.77
CA MET A 36 4.00 -6.46 -15.53
C MET A 36 4.63 -5.71 -14.37
N GLU A 37 3.79 -5.12 -13.51
CA GLU A 37 4.25 -4.64 -12.21
C GLU A 37 4.86 -5.83 -11.47
N THR A 38 6.08 -5.66 -10.96
CA THR A 38 6.72 -6.71 -10.17
C THR A 38 5.89 -6.90 -8.90
N TYR A 39 5.74 -8.14 -8.42
CA TYR A 39 5.04 -8.46 -7.16
C TYR A 39 5.42 -7.53 -5.99
N VAL A 40 6.69 -7.09 -5.96
CA VAL A 40 7.25 -6.15 -4.99
C VAL A 40 6.63 -4.74 -5.07
N GLU A 41 6.28 -4.26 -6.27
CA GLU A 41 5.75 -2.90 -6.48
C GLU A 41 4.29 -2.80 -5.99
N THR A 42 3.48 -3.82 -6.27
CA THR A 42 2.10 -3.94 -5.75
C THR A 42 2.08 -4.15 -4.23
N SER A 43 2.96 -5.01 -3.71
CA SER A 43 3.07 -5.27 -2.27
C SER A 43 3.51 -4.02 -1.50
N LYS A 44 4.48 -3.26 -2.03
CA LYS A 44 4.95 -2.02 -1.42
C LYS A 44 3.87 -0.94 -1.37
N ARG A 45 3.05 -0.80 -2.42
CA ARG A 45 1.92 0.15 -2.41
C ARG A 45 0.86 -0.24 -1.38
N ALA A 46 0.49 -1.53 -1.32
CA ALA A 46 -0.46 -2.02 -0.32
C ALA A 46 0.06 -1.85 1.12
N GLN A 47 1.35 -2.11 1.35
CA GLN A 47 1.98 -1.94 2.65
C GLN A 47 2.06 -0.47 3.06
N GLN A 48 2.36 0.43 2.13
CA GLN A 48 2.44 1.87 2.40
C GLN A 48 1.08 2.48 2.74
N GLU A 49 0.02 2.09 2.04
CA GLU A 49 -1.34 2.54 2.36
C GLU A 49 -1.81 1.97 3.71
N SER A 50 -1.51 0.70 4.00
CA SER A 50 -1.82 0.11 5.31
C SER A 50 -1.08 0.79 6.46
N GLN A 51 0.20 1.13 6.27
CA GLN A 51 0.97 1.86 7.29
C GLN A 51 0.43 3.26 7.55
N ARG A 52 -0.03 3.97 6.50
CA ARG A 52 -0.66 5.28 6.66
C ARG A 52 -1.95 5.21 7.47
N ALA A 53 -2.82 4.26 7.14
CA ALA A 53 -4.07 4.04 7.87
C ALA A 53 -3.82 3.65 9.33
N GLU A 54 -2.81 2.81 9.59
CA GLU A 54 -2.44 2.41 10.95
C GLU A 54 -1.87 3.57 11.77
N GLN A 55 -1.01 4.39 11.16
CA GLN A 55 -0.42 5.56 11.82
C GLN A 55 -1.50 6.57 12.22
N GLU A 56 -2.41 6.92 11.30
CA GLU A 56 -3.51 7.85 11.58
C GLU A 56 -4.43 7.34 12.71
N SER A 57 -4.73 6.03 12.71
CA SER A 57 -5.50 5.38 13.76
C SER A 57 -4.80 5.44 15.12
N LYS A 58 -3.50 5.19 15.13
CA LYS A 58 -2.67 5.25 16.34
C LYS A 58 -2.62 6.67 16.91
N GLU A 59 -2.39 7.67 16.06
CA GLU A 59 -2.35 9.08 16.47
C GLU A 59 -3.67 9.54 17.08
N ARG A 60 -4.81 9.16 16.49
CA ARG A 60 -6.13 9.44 17.06
C ARG A 60 -6.30 8.76 18.42
N ARG A 61 -5.90 7.49 18.55
CA ARG A 61 -6.00 6.75 19.81
C ARG A 61 -5.17 7.38 20.92
N ASP A 62 -3.94 7.80 20.63
CA ASP A 62 -3.06 8.44 21.60
C ASP A 62 -3.51 9.86 21.97
N ALA A 63 -4.23 10.55 21.06
CA ALA A 63 -4.77 11.88 21.31
C ALA A 63 -5.98 11.88 22.27
N ILE A 64 -6.85 10.87 22.22
CA ILE A 64 -8.05 10.76 23.08
C ILE A 64 -7.73 10.96 24.57
N PRO A 65 -6.85 10.15 25.21
CA PRO A 65 -6.58 10.29 26.64
C PRO A 65 -5.89 11.61 26.97
N ARG A 66 -5.07 12.16 26.06
CA ARG A 66 -4.43 13.47 26.25
C ARG A 66 -5.44 14.61 26.29
N LEU A 67 -6.41 14.60 25.38
CA LEU A 67 -7.45 15.63 25.33
C LEU A 67 -8.39 15.53 26.54
N LEU A 68 -8.72 14.32 26.98
CA LEU A 68 -9.50 14.12 28.20
C LEU A 68 -8.73 14.60 29.45
N ALA A 69 -7.42 14.34 29.52
CA ALA A 69 -6.56 14.82 30.61
C ALA A 69 -6.43 16.36 30.65
N LEU A 70 -6.60 17.02 29.50
CA LEU A 70 -6.68 18.49 29.40
C LEU A 70 -8.07 19.04 29.80
N GLY A 71 -9.00 18.17 30.20
CA GLY A 71 -10.33 18.56 30.68
C GLY A 71 -11.39 18.74 29.59
N LEU A 72 -11.13 18.28 28.35
CA LEU A 72 -12.15 18.26 27.30
C LEU A 72 -13.19 17.16 27.59
N SER A 73 -14.44 17.41 27.26
CA SER A 73 -15.49 16.38 27.32
C SER A 73 -15.33 15.37 26.18
N VAL A 74 -15.90 14.17 26.37
CA VAL A 74 -15.92 13.11 25.34
C VAL A 74 -16.51 13.61 24.01
N GLU A 75 -17.52 14.49 24.08
CA GLU A 75 -18.14 15.11 22.90
C GLU A 75 -17.19 16.07 22.17
N GLN A 76 -16.42 16.86 22.92
CA GLN A 76 -15.41 17.77 22.36
C GLN A 76 -14.25 17.00 21.73
N VAL A 77 -13.84 15.88 22.34
CA VAL A 77 -12.82 14.98 21.78
C VAL A 77 -13.31 14.32 20.50
N ALA A 78 -14.55 13.83 20.49
CA ALA A 78 -15.20 13.26 19.31
C ALA A 78 -15.23 14.27 18.15
N GLN A 79 -15.63 15.51 18.42
CA GLN A 79 -15.64 16.58 17.43
C GLN A 79 -14.23 16.94 16.93
N ALA A 80 -13.25 17.05 17.82
CA ALA A 80 -11.87 17.43 17.45
C ALA A 80 -11.16 16.37 16.60
N LEU A 81 -11.47 15.09 16.80
CA LEU A 81 -10.87 13.96 16.07
C LEU A 81 -11.76 13.46 14.92
N ASN A 82 -12.91 14.09 14.69
CA ASN A 82 -13.93 13.69 13.72
C ASN A 82 -14.35 12.21 13.90
N LEU A 83 -14.53 11.80 15.15
CA LEU A 83 -14.96 10.47 15.59
C LEU A 83 -16.38 10.54 16.16
N SER A 84 -17.06 9.40 16.26
CA SER A 84 -18.30 9.31 17.04
C SER A 84 -18.03 9.27 18.55
N VAL A 85 -19.01 9.72 19.35
CA VAL A 85 -18.94 9.63 20.82
C VAL A 85 -18.81 8.17 21.29
N GLU A 86 -19.42 7.23 20.57
CA GLU A 86 -19.30 5.79 20.84
C GLU A 86 -17.87 5.28 20.58
N GLU A 87 -17.22 5.72 19.50
CA GLU A 87 -15.82 5.36 19.22
C GLU A 87 -14.84 5.90 20.26
N VAL A 88 -15.08 7.10 20.80
CA VAL A 88 -14.23 7.66 21.87
C VAL A 88 -14.43 6.86 23.16
N LYS A 89 -15.67 6.45 23.49
CA LYS A 89 -15.96 5.62 24.68
C LYS A 89 -15.41 4.21 24.58
N HIS A 90 -15.43 3.59 23.39
CA HIS A 90 -14.90 2.24 23.17
C HIS A 90 -13.36 2.21 23.17
N ARG A 91 -12.70 3.35 22.92
CA ARG A 91 -11.24 3.48 22.90
C ARG A 91 -10.66 4.11 24.17
N GLN A 92 -11.50 4.32 25.19
CA GLN A 92 -11.14 4.89 26.50
C GLN A 92 -10.46 3.87 27.41
#